data_AF-A0A6M5JII4-F1
#
_entry.id   AF-A0A6M5JII4-F1
#
_cell.length_a   1.000
_cell.length_b   1.000
_cell.length_c   1.000
_cell.angle_alpha   90.00
_cell.angle_beta   90.00
_cell.angle_gamma   90.00
#
_symmetry.space_group_name_H-M   'P 1'
#
loop_
_entity.id
_entity.type
_entity.pdbx_description
1 polymer ?
#
loop_
_entity_poly.entity_id
_entity_poly.type
_entity_poly.pdbx_seq_one_letter_code
_entity_poly.pdbx_strand_id
1 'polypeptide(L)'
;MKIDRQTVKTPRRMRAAWRALTLAALAPVPAASAPPALHSLVIQSSETLQIAPKEDKEWYEKGVWPLVGAGVTLAITNAIALWIVHLQAGKTFKATLKQRKIDQLSASLSEFYNPLLALIDINGEIFDKTSKKAWPEDEAGREAAALVWVETKKKVLANNLVIETILRTKTHLMSETDSLASYQPLLLHVAMYETFQTVQTDLYKKFMFPASVRSHLVDQRSTVLSAYYETSGDKI
;
A
#
# COMPACT_ATOMS: atom_id res chain seq x y z
N MET A 1 34.87 -1.80 -27.71
CA MET A 1 33.94 -1.06 -26.81
C MET A 1 33.74 -1.92 -25.57
N LYS A 2 34.33 -1.53 -24.44
CA LYS A 2 34.33 -2.31 -23.18
C LYS A 2 33.00 -2.08 -22.46
N ILE A 3 32.34 -3.17 -22.08
CA ILE A 3 31.09 -3.16 -21.31
C ILE A 3 31.47 -3.21 -19.83
N ASP A 4 31.27 -2.10 -19.13
CA ASP A 4 31.49 -1.99 -17.68
C ASP A 4 30.30 -2.60 -16.93
N ARG A 5 30.56 -3.67 -16.16
CA ARG A 5 29.59 -4.27 -15.23
C ARG A 5 29.54 -3.44 -13.96
N GLN A 6 28.48 -2.66 -13.79
CA GLN A 6 28.18 -2.03 -12.51
C GLN A 6 27.74 -3.08 -11.48
N THR A 7 28.47 -3.11 -10.38
CA THR A 7 28.22 -3.94 -9.20
C THR A 7 27.18 -3.27 -8.31
N VAL A 8 26.05 -3.95 -8.09
CA VAL A 8 24.99 -3.52 -7.17
C VAL A 8 25.48 -3.69 -5.73
N LYS A 9 25.73 -2.57 -5.05
CA LYS A 9 25.99 -2.54 -3.60
C LYS A 9 24.67 -2.71 -2.84
N THR A 10 24.53 -3.83 -2.14
CA THR A 10 23.44 -4.08 -1.19
C THR A 10 23.61 -3.21 0.08
N PRO A 11 22.53 -2.62 0.62
CA PRO A 11 22.59 -1.80 1.82
C PRO A 11 22.80 -2.65 3.07
N ARG A 12 23.94 -2.41 3.71
CA ARG A 12 24.45 -3.01 4.95
C ARG A 12 23.74 -2.42 6.18
N ARG A 13 22.42 -2.60 6.33
CA ARG A 13 21.67 -2.21 7.55
C ARG A 13 20.50 -3.17 7.84
N MET A 14 20.77 -4.46 8.03
CA MET A 14 19.78 -5.41 8.58
C MET A 14 20.45 -6.56 9.34
N ARG A 15 21.36 -6.27 10.28
CA ARG A 15 21.97 -7.32 11.14
C ARG A 15 22.06 -6.98 12.63
N ALA A 16 21.41 -5.91 13.11
CA ALA A 16 21.54 -5.48 14.50
C ALA A 16 20.34 -5.79 15.42
N ALA A 17 19.24 -6.35 14.91
CA ALA A 17 18.01 -6.53 15.71
C ALA A 17 17.72 -7.97 16.18
N TRP A 18 18.58 -8.95 15.88
CA TRP A 18 18.33 -10.38 16.16
C TRP A 18 19.24 -10.99 17.24
N ARG A 19 19.86 -10.18 18.11
CA ARG A 19 20.79 -10.68 19.17
C ARG A 19 20.42 -10.29 20.60
N ALA A 20 19.19 -9.85 20.87
CA ALA A 20 18.76 -9.43 22.20
C ALA A 20 17.76 -10.39 22.88
N LEU A 21 17.67 -11.65 22.43
CA LEU A 21 16.66 -12.59 22.95
C LEU A 21 17.22 -14.02 23.07
N THR A 22 18.40 -14.16 23.68
CA THR A 22 18.96 -15.46 24.12
C THR A 22 20.07 -15.22 25.17
N LEU A 23 19.76 -14.52 26.27
CA LEU A 23 20.70 -14.38 27.39
C LEU A 23 19.95 -14.12 28.71
N ALA A 24 19.17 -15.11 29.14
CA ALA A 24 18.64 -15.18 30.50
C ALA A 24 18.64 -16.61 31.06
N ALA A 25 19.57 -17.45 30.59
CA ALA A 25 19.81 -18.78 31.13
C ALA A 25 21.32 -19.00 31.15
N LEU A 26 21.98 -18.53 32.21
CA LEU A 26 23.32 -18.93 32.69
C LEU A 26 23.72 -17.95 33.81
N ALA A 27 23.03 -18.03 34.95
CA ALA A 27 23.60 -17.55 36.21
C ALA A 27 24.37 -18.73 36.84
N PRO A 28 25.67 -18.58 37.14
CA PRO A 28 26.45 -19.64 37.78
C PRO A 28 26.02 -19.81 39.24
N VAL A 29 25.81 -21.06 39.64
CA VAL A 29 25.66 -21.48 41.04
C VAL A 29 27.01 -21.24 41.74
N PRO A 30 27.09 -20.47 42.84
CA PRO A 30 28.31 -20.41 43.63
C PRO A 30 28.51 -21.75 44.35
N ALA A 31 29.71 -22.29 44.17
CA ALA A 31 30.18 -23.53 44.75
C ALA A 31 30.29 -23.46 46.27
N ALA A 32 30.05 -24.62 46.88
CA ALA A 32 30.16 -24.88 48.31
C ALA A 32 31.54 -24.53 48.88
N SER A 33 31.56 -23.77 49.97
CA SER A 33 32.71 -23.63 50.87
C SER A 33 32.49 -24.46 52.14
N ALA A 34 33.58 -25.08 52.60
CA ALA A 34 33.77 -26.02 53.69
C ALA A 34 33.05 -25.72 55.04
N PRO A 35 32.82 -26.74 55.88
CA PRO A 35 31.91 -26.67 57.03
C PRO A 35 32.54 -25.94 58.21
N PRO A 36 31.80 -25.06 58.92
CA PRO A 36 32.20 -24.61 60.25
C PRO A 36 31.84 -25.67 61.32
N ALA A 37 32.60 -25.61 62.42
CA ALA A 37 32.67 -26.60 63.48
C ALA A 37 31.32 -27.02 64.09
N LEU A 38 31.24 -28.32 64.37
CA LEU A 38 30.16 -29.00 65.09
C LEU A 38 30.14 -28.52 66.54
N HIS A 39 29.28 -27.56 66.85
CA HIS A 39 28.89 -27.28 68.22
C HIS A 39 27.72 -28.21 68.59
N SER A 40 28.02 -29.30 69.29
CA SER A 40 27.01 -30.16 69.88
C SER A 40 26.41 -29.46 71.10
N LEU A 41 25.23 -28.87 70.95
CA LEU A 41 24.38 -28.51 72.08
C LEU A 41 23.67 -29.78 72.55
N VAL A 42 24.09 -30.32 73.68
CA VAL A 42 23.34 -31.35 74.41
C VAL A 42 22.14 -30.65 75.04
N ILE A 43 20.99 -30.74 74.38
CA ILE A 43 19.70 -30.37 74.98
C ILE A 43 19.30 -31.55 75.87
N GLN A 44 19.40 -31.37 77.19
CA GLN A 44 18.78 -32.27 78.15
C GLN A 44 17.28 -32.30 77.90
N SER A 45 16.76 -33.46 77.52
CA SER A 45 15.33 -33.71 77.43
C SER A 45 14.73 -33.77 78.83
N SER A 46 14.19 -32.66 79.32
CA SER A 46 13.21 -32.68 80.40
C SER A 46 11.84 -32.40 79.81
N GLU A 47 11.07 -33.48 79.70
CA GLU A 47 9.62 -33.54 79.85
C GLU A 47 8.74 -32.71 78.90
N THR A 48 7.99 -33.46 78.07
CA THR A 48 6.65 -33.10 77.58
C THR A 48 6.52 -31.83 76.76
N LEU A 49 7.27 -31.74 75.66
CA LEU A 49 6.78 -30.99 74.50
C LEU A 49 5.69 -31.84 73.85
N GLN A 50 4.43 -31.49 74.17
CA GLN A 50 3.29 -31.89 73.38
C GLN A 50 3.63 -31.57 71.93
N ILE A 51 3.86 -32.62 71.14
CA ILE A 51 3.88 -32.52 69.69
C ILE A 51 2.47 -32.02 69.36
N ALA A 52 2.34 -30.70 69.17
CA ALA A 52 1.22 -30.15 68.45
C ALA A 52 1.10 -31.03 67.20
N PRO A 53 -0.09 -31.61 66.93
CA PRO A 53 -0.25 -32.53 65.83
C PRO A 53 0.39 -31.87 64.62
N LYS A 54 1.18 -32.64 63.88
CA LYS A 54 1.76 -32.21 62.62
C LYS A 54 0.54 -31.89 61.74
N GLU A 55 0.05 -30.66 61.83
CA GLU A 55 -1.15 -30.24 61.12
C GLU A 55 -0.87 -30.56 59.67
N ASP A 56 -1.77 -31.35 59.07
CA ASP A 56 -1.74 -31.81 57.70
C ASP A 56 -1.67 -30.61 56.75
N LYS A 57 -0.48 -30.01 56.59
CA LYS A 57 -0.20 -29.01 55.58
C LYS A 57 -0.23 -29.61 54.16
N GLU A 58 -0.59 -30.88 54.02
CA GLU A 58 -0.57 -31.61 52.75
C GLU A 58 -1.97 -31.84 52.17
N TRP A 59 -3.04 -31.24 52.72
CA TRP A 59 -4.39 -31.42 52.15
C TRP A 59 -4.48 -30.94 50.69
N TYR A 60 -3.66 -29.96 50.32
CA TYR A 60 -3.54 -29.48 48.94
C TYR A 60 -2.55 -30.30 48.09
N GLU A 61 -1.61 -31.05 48.67
CA GLU A 61 -0.61 -31.86 47.92
C GLU A 61 -1.06 -33.30 47.66
N LYS A 62 -1.95 -33.85 48.50
CA LYS A 62 -2.41 -35.24 48.41
C LYS A 62 -3.73 -35.45 47.63
N GLY A 63 -4.32 -34.39 47.08
CA GLY A 63 -5.62 -34.42 46.39
C GLY A 63 -5.57 -34.09 44.90
N VAL A 64 -6.73 -34.15 44.23
CA VAL A 64 -6.89 -33.76 42.81
C VAL A 64 -6.77 -32.22 42.62
N TRP A 65 -6.68 -31.45 43.70
CA TRP A 65 -6.66 -29.99 43.70
C TRP A 65 -5.52 -29.33 42.92
N PRO A 66 -4.25 -29.81 42.96
CA PRO A 66 -3.18 -29.28 42.10
C PRO A 66 -3.45 -29.52 40.62
N LEU A 67 -4.04 -30.66 40.25
CA LEU A 67 -4.45 -30.97 38.88
C LEU A 67 -5.57 -30.04 38.40
N VAL A 68 -6.58 -29.79 39.26
CA VAL A 68 -7.65 -28.82 38.96
C VAL A 68 -7.09 -27.41 38.82
N GLY A 69 -6.21 -26.99 39.75
CA GLY A 69 -5.56 -25.68 39.69
C GLY A 69 -4.72 -25.50 38.43
N ALA A 70 -3.95 -26.52 38.05
CA ALA A 70 -3.19 -26.53 36.79
C ALA A 70 -4.11 -26.43 35.57
N GLY A 71 -5.20 -27.21 35.53
CA GLY A 71 -6.19 -27.17 34.45
C GLY A 71 -6.86 -25.81 34.29
N VAL A 72 -7.27 -25.18 35.40
CA VAL A 72 -7.85 -23.82 35.41
C VAL A 72 -6.83 -22.79 34.93
N THR A 73 -5.58 -22.87 35.40
CA THR A 73 -4.52 -21.94 34.99
C THR A 73 -4.25 -22.04 33.48
N LEU A 74 -4.24 -23.26 32.95
CA LEU A 74 -4.05 -23.51 31.51
C LEU A 74 -5.22 -22.97 30.69
N ALA A 75 -6.46 -23.18 31.17
CA ALA A 75 -7.66 -22.64 30.53
C ALA A 75 -7.66 -21.10 30.50
N ILE A 76 -7.33 -20.46 31.62
CA ILE A 76 -7.23 -18.99 31.71
C ILE A 76 -6.13 -18.46 30.78
N THR A 77 -4.95 -19.09 30.80
CA THR A 77 -3.81 -18.67 29.97
C THR A 77 -4.14 -18.79 28.49
N ASN A 78 -4.79 -19.89 28.07
CA ASN A 78 -5.23 -20.08 26.69
C ASN A 78 -6.31 -19.06 26.29
N ALA A 79 -7.27 -18.79 27.17
CA ALA A 79 -8.32 -17.79 26.91
C ALA A 79 -7.73 -16.39 26.72
N ILE A 80 -6.79 -15.98 27.59
CA ILE A 80 -6.07 -14.70 27.46
C ILE A 80 -5.26 -14.67 26.17
N ALA A 81 -4.54 -15.74 25.83
CA ALA A 81 -3.77 -15.82 24.59
C ALA A 81 -4.67 -15.66 23.36
N LEU A 82 -5.80 -16.36 23.30
CA LEU A 82 -6.77 -16.24 22.21
C LEU A 82 -7.36 -14.83 22.12
N TRP A 83 -7.66 -14.20 23.25
CA TRP A 83 -8.16 -12.83 23.30
C TRP A 83 -7.14 -11.82 22.74
N ILE A 84 -5.87 -11.93 23.14
CA ILE A 84 -4.78 -11.07 22.63
C ILE A 84 -4.63 -11.26 21.11
N VAL A 85 -4.62 -12.51 20.63
CA VAL A 85 -4.54 -12.81 19.20
C VAL A 85 -5.71 -12.20 18.45
N HIS A 86 -6.94 -12.28 18.98
CA HIS A 86 -8.11 -11.68 18.36
C HIS A 86 -7.98 -10.15 18.24
N LEU A 87 -7.55 -9.47 19.31
CA LEU A 87 -7.32 -8.02 19.29
C LEU A 87 -6.22 -7.62 18.31
N GLN A 88 -5.13 -8.39 18.25
CA GLN A 88 -4.04 -8.15 17.32
C GLN A 88 -4.48 -8.37 15.87
N ALA A 89 -5.22 -9.45 15.60
CA ALA A 89 -5.77 -9.74 14.27
C ALA A 89 -6.68 -8.60 13.78
N GLY A 90 -7.54 -8.05 14.65
CA GLY A 90 -8.38 -6.91 14.30
C GLY A 90 -7.59 -5.65 13.94
N LYS A 91 -6.51 -5.34 14.67
CA LYS A 91 -5.63 -4.19 14.36
C LYS A 91 -4.88 -4.40 13.04
N THR A 92 -4.30 -5.59 12.83
CA THR A 92 -3.58 -5.94 11.61
C THR A 92 -4.52 -5.88 10.40
N PHE A 93 -5.72 -6.44 10.50
CA PHE A 93 -6.71 -6.43 9.43
C PHE A 93 -7.09 -5.00 9.03
N LYS A 94 -7.37 -4.12 10.01
CA LYS A 94 -7.65 -2.70 9.74
C LYS A 94 -6.48 -2.01 9.05
N ALA A 95 -5.25 -2.26 9.49
CA ALA A 95 -4.06 -1.71 8.85
C ALA A 95 -3.89 -2.22 7.41
N THR A 96 -4.13 -3.51 7.15
CA THR A 96 -4.09 -4.09 5.81
C THR A 96 -5.16 -3.52 4.89
N LEU A 97 -6.40 -3.35 5.38
CA LEU A 97 -7.46 -2.71 4.59
C LEU A 97 -7.12 -1.26 4.26
N LYS A 98 -6.58 -0.51 5.23
CA LYS A 98 -6.12 0.86 5.00
C LYS A 98 -5.03 0.90 3.93
N GLN A 99 -4.02 0.01 4.02
CA GLN A 99 -2.94 -0.08 3.04
C GLN A 99 -3.47 -0.40 1.64
N ARG A 100 -4.34 -1.41 1.51
CA ARG A 100 -4.95 -1.78 0.21
C ARG A 100 -5.72 -0.61 -0.40
N LYS A 101 -6.44 0.17 0.41
CA LYS A 101 -7.14 1.37 -0.06
C LYS A 101 -6.17 2.43 -0.58
N ILE A 102 -5.06 2.67 0.12
CA ILE A 102 -4.00 3.60 -0.32
C ILE A 102 -3.40 3.12 -1.64
N ASP A 103 -3.08 1.82 -1.74
CA ASP A 103 -2.50 1.23 -2.95
C ASP A 103 -3.46 1.36 -4.15
N GLN A 104 -4.76 1.11 -3.94
CA GLN A 104 -5.79 1.28 -4.96
C GLN A 104 -5.89 2.73 -5.43
N LEU A 105 -5.97 3.70 -4.51
CA LEU A 105 -6.06 5.13 -4.85
C LEU A 105 -4.79 5.61 -5.57
N SER A 106 -3.62 5.13 -5.15
CA SER A 106 -2.34 5.41 -5.81
C SER A 106 -2.32 4.84 -7.23
N ALA A 107 -2.80 3.61 -7.43
CA ALA A 107 -2.95 3.01 -8.76
C ALA A 107 -3.93 3.82 -9.62
N SER A 108 -5.11 4.18 -9.11
CA SER A 108 -6.06 5.07 -9.80
C SER A 108 -5.39 6.35 -10.30
N LEU A 109 -4.62 7.03 -9.44
CA LEU A 109 -3.93 8.25 -9.82
C LEU A 109 -2.83 8.01 -10.85
N SER A 110 -1.90 7.10 -10.56
CA SER A 110 -0.69 6.91 -11.36
C SER A 110 -0.92 6.19 -12.68
N GLU A 111 -1.94 5.33 -12.75
CA GLU A 111 -2.15 4.45 -13.89
C GLU A 111 -3.34 4.84 -14.76
N PHE A 112 -4.33 5.55 -14.21
CA PHE A 112 -5.53 5.99 -14.93
C PHE A 112 -5.58 7.50 -15.09
N TYR A 113 -5.78 8.25 -13.99
CA TYR A 113 -6.08 9.68 -14.06
C TYR A 113 -4.91 10.54 -14.58
N ASN A 114 -3.70 10.38 -14.04
CA ASN A 114 -2.53 11.17 -14.44
C ASN A 114 -2.12 10.94 -15.90
N PRO A 115 -1.91 9.70 -16.38
CA PRO A 115 -1.50 9.48 -17.76
C PRO A 115 -2.59 9.91 -18.75
N LEU A 116 -3.87 9.66 -18.43
CA LEU A 116 -4.98 10.08 -19.29
C LEU A 116 -5.04 11.62 -19.39
N LEU A 117 -4.87 12.33 -18.26
CA LEU A 117 -4.89 13.79 -18.25
C LEU A 117 -3.70 14.37 -19.01
N ALA A 118 -2.50 13.83 -18.82
CA ALA A 118 -1.32 14.27 -19.54
C ALA A 118 -1.46 14.11 -21.06
N LEU A 119 -2.02 12.99 -21.53
CA LEU A 119 -2.23 12.77 -22.96
C LEU A 119 -3.31 13.70 -23.54
N ILE A 120 -4.38 13.94 -22.79
CA ILE A 120 -5.44 14.90 -23.14
C ILE A 120 -4.88 16.32 -23.21
N ASP A 121 -4.06 16.73 -22.24
CA ASP A 121 -3.43 18.06 -22.21
C ASP A 121 -2.47 18.24 -23.38
N ILE A 122 -1.61 17.26 -23.66
CA ILE A 122 -0.69 17.29 -24.80
C ILE A 122 -1.46 17.38 -26.11
N ASN A 123 -2.51 16.57 -26.29
CA ASN A 123 -3.31 16.60 -27.51
C ASN A 123 -4.04 17.94 -27.65
N GLY A 124 -4.65 18.44 -26.58
CA GLY A 124 -5.30 19.75 -26.55
C GLY A 124 -4.34 20.86 -26.96
N GLU A 125 -3.14 20.90 -26.38
CA GLU A 125 -2.12 21.89 -26.71
C GLU A 125 -1.65 21.79 -28.17
N ILE A 126 -1.51 20.58 -28.72
CA ILE A 126 -1.20 20.39 -30.14
C ILE A 126 -2.33 20.99 -30.99
N PHE A 127 -3.59 20.63 -30.72
CA PHE A 127 -4.73 21.19 -31.48
C PHE A 127 -4.80 22.71 -31.38
N ASP A 128 -4.59 23.29 -30.20
CA ASP A 128 -4.65 24.75 -30.04
C ASP A 128 -3.56 25.47 -30.83
N LYS A 129 -2.35 24.89 -30.89
CA LYS A 129 -1.20 25.53 -31.56
C LYS A 129 -1.07 25.21 -33.05
N THR A 130 -1.56 24.06 -33.51
CA THR A 130 -1.32 23.58 -34.88
C THR A 130 -2.61 23.34 -35.68
N SER A 131 -3.78 23.53 -35.09
CA SER A 131 -5.04 23.49 -35.86
C SER A 131 -5.12 24.65 -36.84
N LYS A 132 -5.99 24.49 -37.86
CA LYS A 132 -6.26 25.49 -38.88
C LYS A 132 -6.65 26.88 -38.36
N LYS A 133 -7.11 26.98 -37.11
CA LYS A 133 -7.40 28.28 -36.48
C LYS A 133 -6.13 29.09 -36.17
N ALA A 134 -5.01 28.42 -35.92
CA ALA A 134 -3.73 29.04 -35.62
C ALA A 134 -2.85 29.25 -36.87
N TRP A 135 -3.36 28.91 -38.06
CA TRP A 135 -2.58 29.02 -39.29
C TRP A 135 -2.51 30.48 -39.75
N PRO A 136 -1.35 30.94 -40.23
CA PRO A 136 -1.22 32.30 -40.74
C PRO A 136 -1.98 32.47 -42.06
N GLU A 137 -2.29 33.72 -42.43
CA GLU A 137 -3.07 34.01 -43.65
C GLU A 137 -2.23 34.02 -44.93
N ASP A 138 -0.90 34.13 -44.83
CA ASP A 138 -0.02 34.08 -45.98
C ASP A 138 0.16 32.64 -46.51
N GLU A 139 0.32 32.51 -47.82
CA GLU A 139 0.36 31.22 -48.50
C GLU A 139 1.56 30.36 -48.06
N ALA A 140 2.75 30.97 -47.97
CA ALA A 140 3.96 30.29 -47.52
C ALA A 140 3.84 29.80 -46.07
N GLY A 141 3.27 30.60 -45.19
CA GLY A 141 3.01 30.25 -43.80
C GLY A 141 1.98 29.12 -43.65
N ARG A 142 0.95 29.07 -44.50
CA ARG A 142 0.00 27.95 -44.53
C ARG A 142 0.66 26.64 -44.94
N GLU A 143 1.54 26.66 -45.95
CA GLU A 143 2.27 25.46 -46.37
C GLU A 143 3.19 24.94 -45.26
N ALA A 144 3.94 25.84 -44.61
CA ALA A 144 4.78 25.48 -43.47
C ALA A 144 3.96 24.91 -42.30
N ALA A 145 2.83 25.53 -41.96
CA ALA A 145 1.92 25.04 -40.92
C ALA A 145 1.33 23.67 -41.28
N ALA A 146 1.01 23.43 -42.55
CA ALA A 146 0.52 22.14 -43.03
C ALA A 146 1.57 21.03 -42.85
N LEU A 147 2.85 21.30 -43.12
CA LEU A 147 3.94 20.34 -42.90
C LEU A 147 4.09 20.01 -41.41
N VAL A 148 4.09 21.03 -40.54
CA VAL A 148 4.13 20.83 -39.08
C VAL A 148 2.92 20.04 -38.59
N TRP A 149 1.75 20.31 -39.15
CA TRP A 149 0.52 19.58 -38.85
C TRP A 149 0.62 18.09 -39.22
N VAL A 150 1.16 17.76 -40.39
CA VAL A 150 1.34 16.37 -40.84
C VAL A 150 2.21 15.57 -39.85
N GLU A 151 3.29 16.16 -39.34
CA GLU A 151 4.16 15.49 -38.36
C GLU A 151 3.53 15.43 -36.96
N THR A 152 2.94 16.53 -36.48
CA THR A 152 2.31 16.57 -35.14
C THR A 152 1.07 15.67 -35.06
N LYS A 153 0.31 15.53 -36.14
CA LYS A 153 -0.82 14.59 -36.24
C LYS A 153 -0.40 13.16 -35.91
N LYS A 154 0.78 12.69 -36.34
CA LYS A 154 1.28 11.34 -36.02
C LYS A 154 1.38 11.13 -34.52
N LYS A 155 1.81 12.15 -33.78
CA LYS A 155 1.90 12.12 -32.31
C LYS A 155 0.52 12.09 -31.66
N VAL A 156 -0.44 12.89 -32.15
CA VAL A 156 -1.84 12.86 -31.66
C VAL A 156 -2.44 11.46 -31.81
N LEU A 157 -2.17 10.79 -32.93
CA LEU A 157 -2.64 9.44 -33.19
C LEU A 157 -2.02 8.40 -32.25
N ALA A 158 -0.71 8.49 -32.03
CA ALA A 158 -0.04 7.62 -31.07
C ALA A 158 -0.62 7.81 -29.65
N ASN A 159 -0.86 9.06 -29.25
CA ASN A 159 -1.49 9.37 -27.97
C ASN A 159 -2.92 8.83 -27.88
N ASN A 160 -3.71 8.93 -28.95
CA ASN A 160 -5.08 8.42 -29.01
C ASN A 160 -5.15 6.91 -28.80
N LEU A 161 -4.20 6.14 -29.34
CA LEU A 161 -4.10 4.70 -29.11
C LEU A 161 -3.84 4.39 -27.62
N VAL A 162 -2.97 5.16 -26.97
CA VAL A 162 -2.70 5.00 -25.54
C VAL A 162 -3.93 5.39 -24.70
N ILE A 163 -4.62 6.48 -25.06
CA ILE A 163 -5.88 6.91 -24.43
C ILE A 163 -6.91 5.78 -24.50
N GLU A 164 -7.13 5.21 -25.69
CA GLU A 164 -8.06 4.10 -25.87
C GLU A 164 -7.66 2.88 -25.03
N THR A 165 -6.37 2.56 -25.00
CA THR A 165 -5.84 1.44 -24.20
C THR A 165 -6.14 1.64 -22.71
N ILE A 166 -5.90 2.83 -22.17
CA ILE A 166 -6.21 3.16 -20.77
C ILE A 166 -7.71 3.02 -20.53
N LEU A 167 -8.55 3.63 -21.37
CA LEU A 167 -10.00 3.61 -21.21
C LEU A 167 -10.63 2.22 -21.36
N ARG A 168 -9.98 1.28 -22.06
CA ARG A 168 -10.46 -0.11 -22.19
C ARG A 168 -9.97 -1.03 -21.08
N THR A 169 -8.72 -0.87 -20.65
CA THR A 169 -8.06 -1.85 -19.77
C THR A 169 -8.03 -1.45 -18.30
N LYS A 170 -8.16 -0.15 -18.00
CA LYS A 170 -7.98 0.40 -16.65
C LYS A 170 -9.25 0.99 -16.04
N THR A 171 -10.43 0.65 -16.57
CA THR A 171 -11.72 1.09 -16.02
C THR A 171 -11.95 0.65 -14.58
N HIS A 172 -11.38 -0.49 -14.17
CA HIS A 172 -11.42 -0.97 -12.79
C HIS A 172 -10.68 -0.08 -11.79
N LEU A 173 -9.86 0.87 -12.27
CA LEU A 173 -9.17 1.86 -11.46
C LEU A 173 -9.93 3.19 -11.38
N MET A 174 -11.11 3.30 -11.98
CA MET A 174 -11.95 4.49 -11.87
C MET A 174 -12.50 4.65 -10.45
N SER A 175 -12.68 5.89 -10.02
CA SER A 175 -13.42 6.20 -8.78
C SER A 175 -14.85 5.66 -8.87
N GLU A 176 -15.43 5.30 -7.74
CA GLU A 176 -16.84 4.90 -7.63
C GLU A 176 -17.80 6.03 -8.04
N THR A 177 -17.34 7.28 -7.95
CA THR A 177 -18.07 8.49 -8.35
C THR A 177 -17.94 8.81 -9.85
N ASP A 178 -17.11 8.06 -10.56
CA ASP A 178 -16.81 8.29 -11.96
C ASP A 178 -17.55 7.27 -12.85
N SER A 179 -17.75 7.61 -14.12
CA SER A 179 -18.46 6.74 -15.05
C SER A 179 -17.82 6.71 -16.42
N LEU A 180 -17.77 5.53 -17.03
CA LEU A 180 -17.22 5.37 -18.38
C LEU A 180 -18.00 6.19 -19.43
N ALA A 181 -19.29 6.43 -19.18
CA ALA A 181 -20.16 7.21 -20.06
C ALA A 181 -19.63 8.65 -20.27
N SER A 182 -19.03 9.25 -19.25
CA SER A 182 -18.41 10.59 -19.33
C SER A 182 -17.26 10.65 -20.34
N TYR A 183 -16.65 9.51 -20.68
CA TYR A 183 -15.55 9.39 -21.64
C TYR A 183 -15.99 9.03 -23.05
N GLN A 184 -17.28 8.76 -23.28
CA GLN A 184 -17.81 8.40 -24.60
C GLN A 184 -17.49 9.45 -25.67
N PRO A 185 -17.57 10.79 -25.43
CA PRO A 185 -17.18 11.78 -26.42
C PRO A 185 -15.70 11.67 -26.84
N LEU A 186 -14.81 11.31 -25.90
CA LEU A 186 -13.39 11.11 -26.19
C LEU A 186 -13.15 9.82 -26.98
N LEU A 187 -13.84 8.73 -26.65
CA LEU A 187 -13.76 7.49 -27.43
C LEU A 187 -14.25 7.67 -28.85
N LEU A 188 -15.38 8.39 -29.03
CA LEU A 188 -15.87 8.76 -30.35
C LEU A 188 -14.86 9.66 -31.08
N HIS A 189 -14.22 10.59 -30.35
CA HIS A 189 -13.16 11.42 -30.89
C HIS A 189 -12.01 10.58 -31.45
N VAL A 190 -11.48 9.66 -30.65
CA VAL A 190 -10.39 8.76 -31.05
C VAL A 190 -10.76 7.93 -32.29
N ALA A 191 -11.91 7.26 -32.28
CA ALA A 191 -12.34 6.37 -33.37
C ALA A 191 -12.61 7.12 -34.69
N MET A 192 -13.24 8.30 -34.63
CA MET A 192 -13.48 9.11 -35.82
C MET A 192 -12.19 9.67 -36.40
N TYR A 193 -11.21 10.00 -35.56
CA TYR A 193 -9.93 10.54 -36.03
C TYR A 193 -9.12 9.53 -36.85
N GLU A 194 -9.26 8.23 -36.55
CA GLU A 194 -8.70 7.15 -37.37
C GLU A 194 -9.38 7.10 -38.75
N THR A 195 -10.71 7.21 -38.77
CA THR A 195 -11.52 7.20 -40.00
C THR A 195 -11.25 8.43 -40.89
N PHE A 196 -11.03 9.59 -40.29
CA PHE A 196 -10.71 10.81 -41.05
C PHE A 196 -9.33 10.77 -41.73
N GLN A 197 -8.48 9.81 -41.40
CA GLN A 197 -7.23 9.61 -42.15
C GLN A 197 -7.46 8.94 -43.50
N THR A 198 -8.43 8.05 -43.58
CA THR A 198 -8.72 7.28 -44.79
C THR A 198 -9.70 8.02 -45.69
N VAL A 199 -10.63 8.78 -45.10
CA VAL A 199 -11.65 9.52 -45.84
C VAL A 199 -11.53 11.02 -45.55
N GLN A 200 -10.88 11.75 -46.46
CA GLN A 200 -10.82 13.21 -46.40
C GLN A 200 -12.21 13.78 -46.69
N THR A 201 -12.90 14.22 -45.65
CA THR A 201 -14.20 14.90 -45.75
C THR A 201 -14.15 16.24 -45.04
N ASP A 202 -14.99 17.17 -45.49
CA ASP A 202 -15.15 18.48 -44.83
C ASP A 202 -15.69 18.35 -43.40
N LEU A 203 -16.27 17.21 -43.03
CA LEU A 203 -16.71 16.87 -41.66
C LEU A 203 -15.58 17.02 -40.64
N TYR A 204 -14.34 16.70 -41.03
CA TYR A 204 -13.16 16.85 -40.18
C TYR A 204 -12.99 18.30 -39.66
N LYS A 205 -13.38 19.32 -40.45
CA LYS A 205 -13.26 20.73 -40.07
C LYS A 205 -14.11 21.11 -38.85
N LYS A 206 -15.18 20.35 -38.58
CA LYS A 206 -16.10 20.56 -37.45
C LYS A 206 -15.75 19.67 -36.25
N PHE A 207 -14.83 18.73 -36.40
CA PHE A 207 -14.52 17.75 -35.39
C PHE A 207 -13.44 18.28 -34.44
N MET A 208 -13.88 18.92 -33.36
CA MET A 208 -13.00 19.51 -32.35
C MET A 208 -12.70 18.53 -31.22
N PHE A 209 -11.61 18.79 -30.51
CA PHE A 209 -11.24 18.06 -29.30
C PHE A 209 -12.30 18.29 -28.19
N PRO A 210 -12.78 17.24 -27.51
CA PRO A 210 -13.84 17.37 -26.51
C PRO A 210 -13.32 17.94 -25.20
N ALA A 211 -13.26 19.27 -25.10
CA ALA A 211 -12.71 19.98 -23.95
C ALA A 211 -13.41 19.66 -22.61
N SER A 212 -14.68 19.27 -22.64
CA SER A 212 -15.46 18.90 -21.44
C SER A 212 -14.92 17.65 -20.74
N VAL A 213 -14.25 16.75 -21.46
CA VAL A 213 -13.69 15.53 -20.86
C VAL A 213 -12.50 15.88 -19.97
N ARG A 214 -11.75 16.92 -20.34
CA ARG A 214 -10.63 17.42 -19.53
C ARG A 214 -11.11 17.92 -18.16
N SER A 215 -12.14 18.77 -18.13
CA SER A 215 -12.67 19.29 -16.85
C SER A 215 -13.19 18.17 -15.96
N HIS A 216 -13.98 17.25 -16.52
CA HIS A 216 -14.45 16.06 -15.80
C HIS A 216 -13.28 15.26 -15.19
N LEU A 217 -12.22 15.03 -15.98
CA LEU A 217 -11.07 14.26 -15.51
C LEU A 217 -10.28 14.99 -14.40
N VAL A 218 -10.16 16.32 -14.48
CA VAL A 218 -9.53 17.13 -13.43
C VAL A 218 -10.32 17.04 -12.12
N ASP A 219 -11.65 17.14 -12.19
CA ASP A 219 -12.54 17.08 -11.02
C ASP A 219 -12.48 15.70 -10.35
N GLN A 220 -12.56 14.63 -11.13
CA GLN A 220 -12.45 13.25 -10.62
C GLN A 220 -11.05 12.99 -10.04
N ARG A 221 -9.98 13.42 -10.73
CA ARG A 221 -8.61 13.31 -10.21
C ARG A 221 -8.47 14.04 -8.89
N SER A 222 -9.01 15.25 -8.76
CA SER A 222 -8.96 16.01 -7.50
C SER A 222 -9.66 15.27 -6.37
N THR A 223 -10.83 14.68 -6.66
CA THR A 223 -11.59 13.88 -5.69
C THR A 223 -10.78 12.67 -5.20
N VAL A 224 -10.17 11.91 -6.12
CA VAL A 224 -9.32 10.75 -5.78
C VAL A 224 -8.07 11.18 -5.02
N LEU A 225 -7.47 12.30 -5.40
CA LEU A 225 -6.27 12.85 -4.74
C LEU A 225 -6.57 13.26 -3.30
N SER A 226 -7.68 13.96 -3.06
CA SER A 226 -8.14 14.29 -1.71
C SER A 226 -8.38 13.03 -0.87
N ALA A 227 -9.05 12.02 -1.42
CA ALA A 227 -9.27 10.75 -0.74
C ALA A 227 -7.97 9.99 -0.43
N TYR A 228 -6.97 10.08 -1.32
CA TYR A 228 -5.64 9.52 -1.12
C TYR A 228 -4.97 10.16 0.09
N TYR A 229 -4.89 11.50 0.14
CA TYR A 229 -4.26 12.23 1.24
C TYR A 229 -4.97 12.02 2.58
N GLU A 230 -6.30 12.04 2.58
CA GLU A 230 -7.10 11.74 3.78
C GLU A 230 -6.81 10.32 4.30
N THR A 231 -6.72 9.34 3.40
CA THR A 231 -6.47 7.95 3.78
C THR A 231 -5.01 7.74 4.20
N SER A 232 -4.03 8.30 3.49
CA SER A 232 -2.60 8.12 3.80
C SER A 232 -2.19 8.87 5.07
N GLY A 233 -2.82 10.01 5.35
CA GLY A 233 -2.41 10.94 6.40
C GLY A 233 -1.27 11.86 5.98
N ASP A 234 -0.87 11.82 4.71
CA ASP A 234 0.05 12.80 4.13
C ASP A 234 -0.72 14.13 3.99
N LYS A 235 -0.20 15.19 4.61
CA LYS A 235 -0.80 16.53 4.49
C LYS A 235 -0.44 17.13 3.13
N ILE A 236 -1.41 17.83 2.53
CA ILE A 236 -1.26 18.71 1.36
C ILE A 236 -0.38 19.90 1.74
#